data_AF-A0A2C0ZEA7-F1
#
_entry.id   AF-A0A2C0ZEA7-F1
#
_cell.length_a   1.000
_cell.length_b   1.000
_cell.length_c   1.000
_cell.angle_alpha   90.00
_cell.angle_beta   90.00
_cell.angle_gamma   90.00
#
_symmetry.space_group_name_H-M   'P 1'
#
loop_
_entity.id
_entity.type
_entity.pdbx_description
1 polymer ?
#
loop_
_entity_poly.entity_id
_entity_poly.type
_entity_poly.pdbx_seq_one_letter_code
_entity_poly.pdbx_strand_id
1 'polypeptide(L)' 'MPSWLKSQIQKAFYEKNRYQIKLLNQCWFYYQKIKL' A
#
# COMPACT_ATOMS: atom_id res chain seq x y z
N MET A 1 1.95 4.24 7.79
CA MET A 1 2.38 3.28 6.75
C MET A 1 3.90 3.30 6.72
N PRO A 2 4.61 2.16 6.76
CA PRO A 2 6.08 2.14 6.72
C PRO A 2 6.61 2.78 5.45
N SER A 3 7.85 3.29 5.51
CA SER A 3 8.53 3.92 4.37
C SER A 3 8.56 3.02 3.14
N TRP A 4 8.87 1.73 3.30
CA TRP A 4 8.89 0.74 2.22
C TRP A 4 7.55 0.63 1.48
N LEU A 5 6.44 0.59 2.23
CA LEU A 5 5.10 0.44 1.67
C LEU A 5 4.69 1.73 0.92
N LYS A 6 5.12 2.89 1.43
CA LYS A 6 4.92 4.19 0.77
C LYS A 6 5.61 4.25 -0.59
N SER A 7 6.86 3.80 -0.67
CA SER A 7 7.61 3.75 -1.93
C SER A 7 6.95 2.81 -2.95
N GLN A 8 6.38 1.67 -2.50
CA GLN A 8 5.66 0.77 -3.41
C GLN A 8 4.36 1.39 -3.97
N ILE A 9 3.59 2.12 -3.14
CA ILE A 9 2.40 2.83 -3.62
C ILE A 9 2.76 3.94 -4.60
N GLN A 10 3.83 4.70 -4.33
CA GLN A 10 4.30 5.74 -5.25
C GLN A 10 4.68 5.15 -6.61
N LYS A 11 5.44 4.05 -6.64
CA LYS A 11 5.78 3.35 -7.89
C LYS A 11 4.53 2.88 -8.64
N ALA A 12 3.61 2.21 -7.94
CA ALA A 12 2.35 1.75 -8.54
C ALA A 12 1.50 2.91 -9.08
N PHE A 13 1.56 4.09 -8.46
CA PHE A 13 0.92 5.31 -8.95
C PHE A 13 1.55 5.81 -10.25
N TYR A 14 2.88 5.89 -10.33
CA TYR A 14 3.58 6.28 -11.56
C TYR A 14 3.29 5.32 -12.72
N GLU A 15 3.21 4.02 -12.44
CA GLU A 15 2.86 2.98 -13.41
C GLU A 15 1.36 2.93 -13.76
N LYS A 16 0.53 3.78 -13.13
CA LYS A 16 -0.94 3.76 -13.22
C LYS A 16 -1.55 2.38 -12.88
N ASN A 17 -0.86 1.58 -12.06
CA ASN A 17 -1.28 0.25 -11.64
C ASN A 17 -2.28 0.33 -10.47
N ARG A 18 -3.55 0.61 -10.80
CA ARG A 18 -4.64 0.76 -9.82
C ARG A 18 -4.87 -0.50 -8.98
N TYR A 19 -4.64 -1.68 -9.55
CA TYR A 19 -4.80 -2.95 -8.85
C TYR A 19 -3.78 -3.08 -7.70
N GLN A 20 -2.52 -2.79 -7.99
CA GLN A 20 -1.46 -2.83 -6.99
C GLN A 20 -1.67 -1.80 -5.87
N ILE A 21 -2.13 -0.59 -6.21
CA ILE A 21 -2.48 0.43 -5.20
C ILE A 21 -3.59 -0.09 -4.27
N LYS A 22 -4.65 -0.69 -4.82
CA LYS A 22 -5.76 -1.25 -4.02
C LYS A 22 -5.26 -2.35 -3.08
N LEU A 23 -4.45 -3.28 -3.60
CA LEU A 23 -3.88 -4.36 -2.82
C LEU A 23 -2.99 -3.86 -1.67
N LEU A 24 -2.04 -2.96 -1.98
CA LEU A 24 -1.12 -2.39 -0.98
C LEU A 24 -1.87 -1.63 0.12
N ASN A 25 -2.93 -0.89 -0.24
CA ASN A 25 -3.80 -0.25 0.74
C ASN A 25 -4.55 -1.26 1.61
N GLN A 26 -5.10 -2.33 1.02
CA GLN A 26 -5.75 -3.41 1.79
C GLN A 26 -4.77 -4.07 2.78
N CYS A 27 -3.54 -4.36 2.36
CA CYS A 27 -2.47 -4.86 3.22
C CYS A 27 -2.19 -3.90 4.38
N TRP A 28 -2.09 -2.59 4.10
CA TRP A 28 -1.88 -1.58 5.14
C TRP A 28 -3.01 -1.56 6.18
N PHE A 29 -4.27 -1.57 5.73
CA PHE A 29 -5.42 -1.59 6.63
C PHE A 29 -5.49 -2.85 7.48
N TYR A 30 -5.18 -4.02 6.91
CA TYR A 30 -5.10 -5.26 7.66
C TYR A 30 -4.01 -5.21 8.73
N TYR A 31 -2.82 -4.74 8.37
CA TYR A 31 -1.70 -4.59 9.30
C TYR A 31 -2.00 -3.60 10.44
N GLN A 32 -2.73 -2.52 10.15
CA GLN A 32 -3.18 -1.57 11.18
C GLN A 32 -4.17 -2.19 12.16
N LYS A 33 -5.07 -3.06 11.70
CA LYS A 33 -6.03 -3.75 12.58
C LYS A 33 -5.37 -4.72 13.55
N ILE A 34 -4.28 -5.38 13.17
CA ILE A 34 -3.55 -6.31 14.04
C ILE A 34 -2.71 -5.57 15.10
N LYS A 35 -2.31 -4.33 14.81
CA LYS A 35 -1.51 -3.51 15.73
C LYS A 35 -2.33 -2.73 16.76
N LEU A 36 -3.65 -2.72 16.61
CA LEU A 36 -4.62 -2.18 17.58
C LEU A 36 -5.03 -3.29 18.55
#